data_AF-A0A5B2TFB6-F1
#
_entry.id   AF-A0A5B2TFB6-F1
#
_cell.length_a   1.000
_cell.length_b   1.000
_cell.length_c   1.000
_cell.angle_alpha   90.00
_cell.angle_beta   90.00
_cell.angle_gamma   90.00
#
_symmetry.space_group_name_H-M   'P 1'
#
loop_
_entity.id
_entity.type
_entity.pdbx_description
1 polymer ?
#
loop_
_entity_poly.entity_id
_entity_poly.type
_entity_poly.pdbx_seq_one_letter_code
_entity_poly.pdbx_strand_id
1 'polypeptide(L)' 'MAEIVNLNRHRKQAARQMRGQEAALNREKFGRSKAEKARDAEAEARRNALLDGARQDPPKRD' A
#
# COMPACT_ATOMS: atom_id res chain seq x y z
N MET A 1 27.18 -39.63 7.62
CA MET A 1 25.71 -39.49 7.64
C MET A 1 25.35 -38.25 6.83
N ALA A 2 24.44 -38.35 5.86
CA ALA A 2 24.00 -37.19 5.11
C ALA A 2 22.83 -36.52 5.84
N GLU A 3 22.87 -35.21 5.98
CA GLU A 3 21.76 -34.44 6.54
C GLU A 3 20.67 -34.25 5.47
N ILE A 4 19.48 -34.81 5.72
CA ILE A 4 18.34 -34.66 4.82
C ILE A 4 17.68 -33.31 5.11
N VAL A 5 18.02 -32.31 4.30
CA VAL A 5 17.44 -30.96 4.42
C VAL A 5 16.21 -30.77 3.53
N ASN A 6 15.16 -30.18 4.08
CA ASN A 6 13.97 -29.83 3.32
C ASN A 6 14.15 -28.49 2.59
N LEU A 7 14.47 -28.57 1.29
CA LEU A 7 14.66 -27.40 0.42
C LEU A 7 13.42 -26.51 0.32
N ASN A 8 12.21 -27.05 0.46
CA ASN A 8 10.98 -26.25 0.43
C ASN A 8 10.86 -25.36 1.66
N ARG A 9 11.22 -25.88 2.84
CA ARG A 9 11.24 -25.09 4.08
C ARG A 9 12.28 -23.97 3.99
N HIS A 10 13.47 -24.28 3.46
CA HIS A 10 14.53 -23.29 3.27
C HIS A 10 14.09 -22.17 2.30
N ARG A 11 13.52 -22.53 1.15
CA ARG A 11 12.98 -21.56 0.18
C ARG A 11 11.89 -20.68 0.79
N LYS A 12 10.97 -21.26 1.58
CA LYS A 12 9.91 -20.50 2.27
C LYS A 12 10.48 -19.54 3.31
N GLN A 13 11.52 -19.94 4.04
CA GLN A 13 12.20 -19.04 4.99
C GLN A 13 12.89 -17.90 4.26
N ALA A 14 13.66 -18.18 3.20
CA ALA A 14 14.29 -17.14 2.39
C ALA A 14 13.26 -16.14 1.83
N ALA A 15 12.15 -16.60 1.29
CA ALA A 15 11.07 -15.74 0.80
C ALA A 15 10.43 -14.87 1.90
N ARG A 16 10.35 -15.35 3.15
CA ARG A 16 9.89 -14.53 4.28
C ARG A 16 10.89 -13.42 4.61
N GLN A 17 12.18 -13.73 4.61
CA GLN A 17 13.23 -12.73 4.88
C GLN A 17 13.29 -11.67 3.78
N MET A 18 13.22 -12.06 2.51
CA MET A 18 13.20 -11.10 1.40
C MET A 18 12.01 -10.15 1.48
N ARG A 19 10.81 -10.66 1.82
CA ARG A 19 9.63 -9.79 2.03
C ARG A 19 9.80 -8.79 3.18
N GLY A 20 10.47 -9.20 4.25
CA GLY A 20 10.81 -8.30 5.36
C GLY A 20 11.78 -7.18 4.95
N GLN A 21 12.80 -7.53 4.16
CA GLN A 21 13.76 -6.56 3.62
C GLN A 21 13.08 -5.61 2.62
N GLU A 22 12.25 -6.13 1.72
CA GLU A 22 11.50 -5.31 0.77
C GLU A 22 10.55 -4.35 1.49
N ALA A 23 9.90 -4.77 2.58
CA ALA A 23 9.10 -3.89 3.41
C ALA A 23 9.95 -2.78 4.07
N ALA A 24 11.16 -3.08 4.54
CA ALA A 24 12.08 -2.07 5.07
C ALA A 24 12.53 -1.08 3.98
N LEU A 25 12.94 -1.59 2.81
CA LEU A 25 13.29 -0.78 1.66
C LEU A 25 12.13 0.11 1.20
N ASN A 26 10.89 -0.39 1.24
CA ASN A 26 9.72 0.40 0.87
C ASN A 26 9.42 1.50 1.90
N ARG A 27 9.68 1.27 3.20
CA ARG A 27 9.60 2.32 4.23
C ARG A 27 10.65 3.40 3.99
N GLU A 28 11.88 3.03 3.67
CA GLU A 28 12.96 3.97 3.39
C GLU A 28 12.74 4.73 2.08
N LYS A 29 12.43 4.03 0.99
CA LYS A 29 12.31 4.61 -0.36
C LYS A 29 11.10 5.51 -0.51
N PHE A 30 9.96 5.15 0.08
CA PHE A 30 8.71 5.84 -0.16
C PHE A 30 8.20 6.60 1.04
N GLY A 31 8.81 6.45 2.22
CA GLY A 31 8.42 7.11 3.48
C GLY A 31 7.03 6.75 4.00
N ARG A 32 6.19 6.09 3.17
CA ARG A 32 4.80 5.76 3.42
C ARG A 32 4.56 4.27 3.14
N SER A 33 4.08 3.59 4.18
CA SER A 33 3.60 2.22 4.12
C SER A 33 2.31 2.10 3.29
N LYS A 34 1.96 0.87 2.92
CA LYS A 34 0.70 0.58 2.21
C LYS A 34 -0.53 1.07 3.00
N ALA A 35 -0.50 0.96 4.33
CA ALA A 35 -1.60 1.37 5.18
C ALA A 35 -1.78 2.90 5.18
N GLU A 36 -0.67 3.65 5.21
CA GLU A 36 -0.71 5.12 5.13
C GLU A 36 -1.22 5.58 3.77
N LYS A 37 -0.76 4.98 2.67
CA LYS A 37 -1.28 5.29 1.33
C LYS A 37 -2.79 5.04 1.22
N ALA A 38 -3.31 3.97 1.83
CA ALA A 38 -4.73 3.68 1.84
C ALA A 38 -5.53 4.73 2.63
N ARG A 39 -5.04 5.12 3.81
CA ARG A 39 -5.65 6.18 4.63
C ARG A 39 -5.64 7.53 3.91
N ASP A 40 -4.54 7.87 3.25
CA ASP A 40 -4.44 9.10 2.46
C ASP A 40 -5.46 9.10 1.31
N ALA A 41 -5.58 7.97 0.58
CA ALA A 41 -6.54 7.83 -0.51
C ALA A 41 -7.99 7.95 -0.04
N GLU A 42 -8.34 7.35 1.10
CA GLU A 42 -9.67 7.50 1.71
C GLU A 42 -9.93 8.94 2.17
N ALA A 43 -8.92 9.62 2.71
CA ALA A 43 -9.03 11.02 3.10
C ALA A 43 -9.26 11.94 1.88
N GLU A 44 -8.54 11.71 0.78
CA GLU A 44 -8.77 12.42 -0.49
C GLU A 44 -10.15 12.13 -1.07
N ALA A 45 -10.58 10.87 -1.08
CA ALA A 45 -11.91 10.51 -1.57
C ALA A 45 -13.02 11.23 -0.81
N ARG A 46 -12.90 11.32 0.53
CA ARG A 46 -13.85 12.08 1.35
C ARG A 46 -13.82 13.58 1.07
N ARG A 47 -12.64 14.17 0.86
CA ARG A 47 -12.50 15.58 0.47
C ARG A 47 -13.20 15.85 -0.86
N ASN A 48 -12.94 15.03 -1.86
CA ASN A 48 -13.54 15.16 -3.18
C ASN A 48 -15.07 15.03 -3.11
N ALA A 49 -15.57 14.01 -2.40
CA ALA A 49 -17.01 13.82 -2.21
C ALA A 49 -17.69 15.01 -1.53
N LEU A 50 -17.02 15.63 -0.55
CA LEU A 50 -17.53 16.84 0.11
C LEU A 50 -17.59 18.03 -0.86
N LEU A 51 -16.54 18.23 -1.67
CA LEU A 51 -16.48 19.31 -2.65
C LEU A 51 -17.51 19.12 -3.76
N ASP A 52 -17.66 17.88 -4.26
CA ASP A 52 -18.65 17.53 -5.26
C ASP A 52 -20.07 17.74 -4.74
N GLY A 53 -20.36 17.34 -3.50
CA GLY A 53 -21.66 17.58 -2.87
C GLY A 53 -21.95 19.08 -2.60
N ALA A 54 -20.90 19.89 -2.40
CA ALA A 54 -21.02 21.34 -2.22
C ALA A 54 -21.03 22.11 -3.54
N ARG A 55 -20.85 21.44 -4.69
CA ARG A 55 -20.76 22.08 -5.99
C ARG A 55 -22.14 22.62 -6.41
N GLN A 56 -22.20 23.93 -6.62
CA GLN A 56 -23.34 24.58 -7.25
C GLN A 56 -23.00 24.78 -8.73
N ASP A 57 -23.75 24.11 -9.60
CA ASP A 57 -23.59 24.31 -11.04
C ASP A 57 -24.01 25.75 -11.40
N PRO A 58 -23.21 26.47 -12.21
CA PRO A 58 -23.58 27.81 -12.63
C PRO A 58 -24.90 27.77 -13.42
N PRO A 59 -25.77 28.79 -13.27
CA PRO A 59 -27.04 28.81 -13.97
C PRO A 59 -26.79 28.73 -15.47
N LYS A 60 -27.40 27.73 -16.10
CA LYS A 60 -27.36 27.54 -17.55
C LYS A 60 -28.02 28.76 -18.20
N ARG A 61 -27.25 29.53 -18.96
CA ARG A 61 -27.78 30.64 -19.76
C ARG A 61 -28.33 30.02 -21.06
N ASP A 62 -29.64 30.12 -21.22
CA ASP A 62 -30.35 29.81 -22.47
C ASP A 62 -30.06 30.87 -23.55
#